data_AF-A0A4Z0GVC2-F1
#
_entry.id   AF-A0A4Z0GVC2-F1
#
_cell.length_a   1.000
_cell.length_b   1.000
_cell.length_c   1.000
_cell.angle_alpha   90.00
_cell.angle_beta   90.00
_cell.angle_gamma   90.00
#
_symmetry.space_group_name_H-M   'P 1'
#
loop_
_entity.id
_entity.type
_entity.pdbx_description
1 polymer ?
#
loop_
_entity_poly.entity_id
_entity_poly.type
_entity_poly.pdbx_seq_one_letter_code
_entity_poly.pdbx_strand_id
1 'polypeptide(L)'
;MKKLILKNKIASIIVATLLVISLGGGVWIYTSYAQEAPTLEPGQELTVEVDEASSTDEHVEVEEERTQSVEQEFPMDMGEGEIRTALHLMSHQKVKAKKKWGALPLTEERVNRLITVVQSGDYNNGNQYLDILNAWKNKDFSEADKHHNTIWRLKDGTVGKATGVLNKEQEIAFVEEKFGKKEE
;
A
#
# COMPACT_ATOMS: atom_id res chain seq x y z
N MET A 1 -0.27 60.48 -0.93
CA MET A 1 -1.32 59.42 -1.05
C MET A 1 -1.04 58.40 -2.16
N LYS A 2 -0.88 58.79 -3.44
CA LYS A 2 -0.68 57.83 -4.57
C LYS A 2 0.50 56.85 -4.40
N LYS A 3 1.65 57.30 -3.87
CA LYS A 3 2.84 56.45 -3.62
C LYS A 3 2.62 55.37 -2.54
N LEU A 4 1.78 55.63 -1.54
CA LEU A 4 1.48 54.67 -0.47
C LEU A 4 0.54 53.57 -0.97
N ILE A 5 -0.47 53.95 -1.77
CA ILE A 5 -1.40 53.03 -2.42
C ILE A 5 -0.65 52.08 -3.37
N LEU A 6 0.34 52.59 -4.11
CA LEU A 6 1.14 51.77 -5.03
C LEU A 6 2.03 50.76 -4.28
N LYS A 7 2.65 51.15 -3.17
CA LYS A 7 3.44 50.24 -2.32
C LYS A 7 2.60 49.11 -1.73
N ASN A 8 1.38 49.41 -1.26
CA ASN A 8 0.47 48.40 -0.70
C ASN A 8 -0.06 47.43 -1.77
N LYS A 9 -0.27 47.90 -3.01
CA LYS A 9 -0.63 47.03 -4.15
C LYS A 9 0.50 46.09 -4.53
N ILE A 10 1.75 46.57 -4.57
CA ILE A 10 2.93 45.74 -4.88
C ILE A 10 3.15 44.69 -3.78
N ALA A 11 3.04 45.06 -2.51
CA ALA A 11 3.13 44.11 -1.39
C ALA A 11 2.05 43.03 -1.46
N SER A 12 0.81 43.38 -1.82
CA SER A 12 -0.29 42.42 -1.96
C SER A 12 -0.09 41.44 -3.12
N ILE A 13 0.50 41.89 -4.24
CA ILE A 13 0.84 41.04 -5.38
C ILE A 13 1.94 40.04 -4.99
N ILE A 14 2.97 40.48 -4.25
CA ILE A 14 4.06 39.60 -3.80
C ILE A 14 3.54 38.50 -2.87
N VAL A 15 2.65 38.84 -1.92
CA VAL A 15 2.03 37.85 -1.02
C VAL A 15 1.15 36.86 -1.78
N ALA A 16 0.36 37.32 -2.75
CA ALA A 16 -0.46 36.44 -3.57
C ALA A 16 0.40 35.47 -4.41
N THR A 17 1.49 35.95 -5.01
CA THR A 17 2.42 35.10 -5.77
C THR A 17 3.12 34.07 -4.89
N LEU A 18 3.54 34.43 -3.68
CA LEU A 18 4.14 33.48 -2.72
C LEU A 18 3.16 32.40 -2.28
N LEU A 19 1.88 32.74 -2.09
CA LEU A 19 0.83 31.76 -1.79
C LEU A 19 0.62 30.79 -2.96
N VAL A 20 0.58 31.29 -4.21
CA VAL A 20 0.45 30.43 -5.40
C VAL A 20 1.65 29.52 -5.58
N ILE A 21 2.88 29.98 -5.30
CA ILE A 21 4.09 29.15 -5.35
C ILE A 21 4.10 28.11 -4.22
N SER A 22 3.67 28.45 -3.00
CA SER A 22 3.59 27.49 -1.89
C SER A 22 2.53 26.40 -2.14
N LEU A 23 1.38 26.78 -2.72
CA LEU A 23 0.33 25.85 -3.11
C LEU A 23 0.76 24.99 -4.31
N GLY A 24 1.39 25.58 -5.33
CA GLY A 24 1.89 24.86 -6.49
C GLY A 24 3.05 23.92 -6.16
N GLY A 25 4.00 24.36 -5.33
CA GLY A 25 5.09 23.54 -4.82
C GLY A 25 4.60 22.42 -3.91
N GLY A 26 3.64 22.71 -3.03
CA GLY A 26 2.99 21.70 -2.20
C GLY A 26 2.24 20.65 -3.02
N VAL A 27 1.52 21.08 -4.07
CA VAL A 27 0.86 20.16 -5.01
C VAL A 27 1.87 19.34 -5.80
N TRP A 28 2.95 19.93 -6.31
CA TRP A 28 3.98 19.19 -7.06
C TRP A 28 4.70 18.15 -6.19
N ILE A 29 5.14 18.54 -4.99
CA ILE A 29 5.76 17.64 -4.00
C ILE A 29 4.78 16.56 -3.56
N TYR A 30 3.51 16.90 -3.33
CA TYR A 30 2.48 15.91 -2.99
C TYR A 30 2.24 14.94 -4.14
N THR A 31 2.18 15.42 -5.39
CA THR A 31 1.99 14.56 -6.56
C THR A 31 3.19 13.66 -6.81
N SER A 32 4.42 14.13 -6.60
CA SER A 32 5.61 13.28 -6.74
C SER A 32 5.67 12.22 -5.64
N TYR A 33 5.38 12.58 -4.39
CA TYR A 33 5.27 11.62 -3.28
C TYR A 33 4.12 10.61 -3.47
N ALA A 34 2.97 11.04 -3.99
CA ALA A 34 1.83 10.16 -4.23
C ALA A 34 2.03 9.25 -5.45
N GLN A 35 2.92 9.61 -6.37
CA GLN A 35 3.21 8.86 -7.59
C GLN A 35 4.33 7.82 -7.36
N GLU A 36 5.18 8.00 -6.34
CA GLU A 36 6.27 7.10 -5.95
C GLU A 36 5.99 6.40 -4.60
N ALA A 37 4.84 5.72 -4.46
CA ALA A 37 4.73 4.76 -3.36
C ALA A 37 5.73 3.63 -3.61
N PRO A 38 6.57 3.24 -2.63
CA PRO A 38 7.59 2.23 -2.84
C PRO A 38 6.91 0.93 -3.30
N THR A 39 7.22 0.50 -4.52
CA THR A 39 7.07 -0.92 -4.89
C THR A 39 8.20 -1.62 -4.14
N LEU A 40 7.84 -2.52 -3.22
CA LEU A 40 8.85 -3.38 -2.65
C LEU A 40 9.05 -4.48 -3.68
N GLU A 41 10.22 -4.47 -4.31
CA GLU A 41 10.58 -5.49 -5.28
C GLU A 41 10.48 -6.85 -4.59
N PRO A 42 9.78 -7.81 -5.21
CA PRO A 42 9.72 -9.15 -4.67
C PRO A 42 11.11 -9.81 -4.64
N GLY A 43 11.23 -10.95 -3.96
CA GLY A 43 12.42 -11.80 -4.04
C GLY A 43 12.80 -12.18 -5.49
N GLN A 44 14.02 -12.72 -5.68
CA GLN A 44 14.60 -12.98 -7.01
C GLN A 44 13.71 -13.88 -7.90
N GLU A 45 12.94 -14.79 -7.32
CA GLU A 45 11.96 -15.60 -8.03
C GLU A 45 10.64 -15.67 -7.27
N LEU A 46 9.51 -15.63 -7.99
CA LEU A 46 8.20 -15.95 -7.42
C LEU A 46 7.59 -17.13 -8.13
N THR A 47 7.08 -18.06 -7.34
CA THR A 47 6.24 -19.17 -7.79
C THR A 47 4.81 -18.86 -7.38
N VAL A 48 3.93 -18.85 -8.38
CA VAL A 48 2.49 -18.66 -8.16
C VAL A 48 1.86 -20.03 -8.21
N GLU A 49 1.47 -20.53 -7.06
CA GLU A 49 0.71 -21.77 -6.98
C GLU A 49 -0.78 -21.44 -6.91
N VAL A 50 -1.50 -22.04 -7.84
CA VAL A 50 -2.95 -21.93 -7.91
C VAL A 50 -3.50 -23.26 -7.45
N ASP A 51 -4.08 -23.28 -6.25
CA ASP A 51 -4.70 -24.50 -5.74
C ASP A 51 -6.03 -24.74 -6.49
N GLU A 52 -5.99 -25.61 -7.51
CA GLU A 52 -7.16 -25.96 -8.34
C GLU A 52 -8.04 -27.05 -7.71
N ALA A 53 -7.68 -27.57 -6.53
CA ALA A 53 -8.30 -28.79 -6.00
C ALA A 53 -9.60 -28.58 -5.18
N SER A 54 -10.05 -27.35 -4.92
CA SER A 54 -11.22 -27.09 -4.06
C SER A 54 -12.24 -26.17 -4.71
N SER A 55 -13.28 -26.78 -5.27
CA SER A 55 -14.38 -26.17 -6.05
C SER A 55 -15.29 -25.13 -5.35
N THR A 56 -14.85 -24.46 -4.27
CA THR A 56 -15.65 -23.40 -3.62
C THR A 56 -14.89 -22.21 -3.02
N ASP A 57 -13.56 -22.20 -2.97
CA ASP A 57 -12.77 -21.00 -2.61
C ASP A 57 -11.33 -21.19 -3.13
N GLU A 58 -11.04 -20.61 -4.29
CA GLU A 58 -9.75 -20.78 -4.98
C GLU A 58 -8.84 -19.59 -4.62
N HIS A 59 -7.89 -19.80 -3.70
CA HIS A 59 -6.92 -18.78 -3.31
C HIS A 59 -5.65 -18.89 -4.16
N VAL A 60 -5.13 -17.75 -4.61
CA VAL A 60 -3.82 -17.66 -5.26
C VAL A 60 -2.76 -17.54 -4.18
N GLU A 61 -1.87 -18.52 -4.09
CA GLU A 61 -0.71 -18.48 -3.21
C GLU A 61 0.52 -18.02 -3.98
N VAL A 62 1.34 -17.23 -3.29
CA VAL A 62 2.58 -16.70 -3.84
C VAL A 62 3.69 -17.10 -2.89
N GLU A 63 4.59 -17.92 -3.41
CA GLU A 63 5.87 -18.21 -2.80
C GLU A 63 6.95 -17.35 -3.47
N GLU A 64 7.95 -16.95 -2.70
CA GLU A 64 9.04 -16.12 -3.19
C GLU A 64 10.39 -16.60 -2.66
N GLU A 65 11.37 -16.73 -3.55
CA GLU A 65 12.76 -16.94 -3.18
C GLU A 65 13.37 -15.60 -2.77
N ARG A 66 13.63 -15.45 -1.47
CA ARG A 66 14.15 -14.19 -0.91
C ARG A 66 15.67 -14.16 -0.83
N THR A 67 16.25 -13.00 -1.12
CA THR A 67 17.65 -12.68 -0.80
C THR A 67 17.82 -12.16 0.63
N GLN A 68 16.75 -11.66 1.23
CA GLN A 68 16.66 -11.11 2.58
C GLN A 68 15.63 -11.90 3.39
N SER A 69 15.90 -12.21 4.66
CA SER A 69 14.92 -12.93 5.48
C SER A 69 13.70 -12.06 5.80
N VAL A 70 12.55 -12.68 6.06
CA VAL A 70 11.33 -11.96 6.42
C VAL A 70 11.49 -11.15 7.72
N GLU A 71 12.38 -11.56 8.62
CA GLU A 71 12.72 -10.82 9.85
C GLU A 71 13.54 -9.57 9.56
N GLN A 72 14.39 -9.60 8.54
CA GLN A 72 15.12 -8.43 8.11
C GLN A 72 14.20 -7.46 7.36
N GLU A 73 13.23 -7.98 6.57
CA GLU A 73 12.23 -7.16 5.86
C GLU A 73 11.26 -6.49 6.85
N PHE A 74 10.83 -7.21 7.88
CA PHE A 74 9.95 -6.73 8.94
C PHE A 74 10.61 -6.90 10.30
N PRO A 75 11.50 -5.98 10.73
CA PRO A 75 12.18 -6.08 12.03
C PRO A 75 11.20 -5.87 13.20
N MET A 76 11.59 -6.33 14.40
CA MET A 76 10.69 -6.28 15.58
C MET A 76 10.38 -4.85 16.05
N ASP A 77 11.27 -3.90 15.76
CA ASP A 77 11.14 -2.48 16.08
C ASP A 77 10.55 -1.66 14.92
N MET A 78 9.98 -2.33 13.91
CA MET A 78 9.29 -1.68 12.79
C MET A 78 8.21 -0.69 13.28
N GLY A 79 8.18 0.49 12.69
CA GLY A 79 7.24 1.54 13.02
C GLY A 79 5.83 1.31 12.46
N GLU A 80 4.82 1.93 13.09
CA GLU A 80 3.42 1.81 12.67
C GLU A 80 3.15 2.25 11.22
N GLY A 81 3.91 3.25 10.73
CA GLY A 81 3.82 3.69 9.34
C GLY A 81 4.25 2.63 8.33
N GLU A 82 5.24 1.81 8.69
CA GLU A 82 5.76 0.75 7.84
C GLU A 82 4.80 -0.44 7.82
N ILE A 83 4.22 -0.80 8.97
CA ILE A 83 3.14 -1.80 9.06
C ILE A 83 1.97 -1.40 8.15
N ARG A 84 1.49 -0.15 8.24
CA ARG A 84 0.43 0.35 7.35
C ARG A 84 0.82 0.26 5.87
N THR A 85 2.07 0.53 5.55
CA THR A 85 2.56 0.47 4.17
C THR A 85 2.58 -0.98 3.67
N ALA A 86 3.11 -1.91 4.46
CA ALA A 86 3.13 -3.33 4.13
C ALA A 86 1.71 -3.89 3.90
N LEU A 87 0.79 -3.67 4.84
CA LEU A 87 -0.61 -4.11 4.71
C LEU A 87 -1.28 -3.49 3.47
N HIS A 88 -1.07 -2.20 3.21
CA HIS A 88 -1.65 -1.55 2.05
C HIS A 88 -1.11 -2.15 0.74
N LEU A 89 0.20 -2.34 0.61
CA LEU A 89 0.84 -2.90 -0.59
C LEU A 89 0.46 -4.37 -0.81
N MET A 90 0.41 -5.19 0.24
CA MET A 90 -0.03 -6.59 0.19
C MET A 90 -1.50 -6.71 -0.24
N SER A 91 -2.37 -5.82 0.25
CA SER A 91 -3.79 -5.85 -0.09
C SER A 91 -4.08 -5.57 -1.58
N HIS A 92 -3.16 -4.95 -2.31
CA HIS A 92 -3.33 -4.69 -3.75
C HIS A 92 -3.52 -5.97 -4.57
N GLN A 93 -2.98 -7.11 -4.12
CA GLN A 93 -3.16 -8.42 -4.75
C GLN A 93 -4.61 -8.90 -4.72
N LYS A 94 -5.42 -8.45 -3.75
CA LYS A 94 -6.79 -8.94 -3.55
C LYS A 94 -7.90 -7.99 -3.99
N VAL A 95 -7.60 -6.71 -4.26
CA VAL A 95 -8.65 -5.67 -4.40
C VAL A 95 -8.78 -5.10 -5.82
N LYS A 96 -10.00 -4.74 -6.20
CA LYS A 96 -10.31 -3.91 -7.37
C LYS A 96 -10.14 -2.44 -6.98
N ALA A 97 -9.27 -1.72 -7.68
CA ALA A 97 -9.11 -0.28 -7.51
C ALA A 97 -8.69 0.36 -8.84
N LYS A 98 -9.17 1.57 -9.11
CA LYS A 98 -8.84 2.30 -10.36
C LYS A 98 -7.34 2.62 -10.46
N LYS A 99 -6.67 2.81 -9.32
CA LYS A 99 -5.22 3.06 -9.23
C LYS A 99 -4.69 2.26 -8.05
N LYS A 100 -3.58 1.57 -8.27
CA LYS A 100 -2.78 0.87 -7.25
C LYS A 100 -1.34 1.33 -7.42
N TRP A 101 -0.74 1.87 -6.36
CA TRP A 101 0.63 2.36 -6.39
C TRP A 101 1.51 1.49 -5.49
N GLY A 102 2.55 0.91 -6.07
CA GLY A 102 3.34 -0.12 -5.42
C GLY A 102 2.60 -1.46 -5.32
N ALA A 103 3.35 -2.50 -5.01
CA ALA A 103 2.86 -3.83 -4.67
C ALA A 103 3.88 -4.48 -3.73
N LEU A 104 3.41 -5.43 -2.92
CA LEU A 104 4.22 -6.32 -2.10
C LEU A 104 3.52 -7.68 -2.16
N PRO A 105 4.19 -8.78 -2.52
CA PRO A 105 3.52 -10.08 -2.62
C PRO A 105 2.87 -10.48 -1.28
N LEU A 106 1.61 -10.88 -1.33
CA LEU A 106 0.87 -11.37 -0.18
C LEU A 106 1.25 -12.84 0.06
N THR A 107 2.32 -13.07 0.82
CA THR A 107 2.77 -14.42 1.18
C THR A 107 2.38 -14.76 2.62
N GLU A 108 2.19 -16.05 2.91
CA GLU A 108 1.86 -16.51 4.26
C GLU A 108 2.95 -16.16 5.28
N GLU A 109 4.21 -16.25 4.88
CA GLU A 109 5.35 -15.92 5.73
C GLU A 109 5.34 -14.44 6.15
N ARG A 110 5.05 -13.51 5.22
CA ARG A 110 4.89 -12.09 5.56
C ARG A 110 3.72 -11.83 6.50
N VAL A 111 2.58 -12.49 6.27
CA VAL A 111 1.41 -12.37 7.15
C VAL A 111 1.76 -12.83 8.57
N ASN A 112 2.35 -14.01 8.72
CA ASN A 112 2.75 -14.55 10.02
C ASN A 112 3.82 -13.67 10.70
N ARG A 113 4.77 -13.14 9.93
CA ARG A 113 5.79 -12.23 10.46
C ARG A 113 5.17 -10.93 10.97
N LEU A 114 4.30 -10.30 10.20
CA LEU A 114 3.62 -9.06 10.60
C LEU A 114 2.72 -9.27 11.83
N ILE A 115 2.08 -10.43 11.98
CA ILE A 115 1.36 -10.78 13.22
C ILE A 115 2.32 -10.73 14.42
N THR A 116 3.48 -11.36 14.29
CA THR A 116 4.50 -11.39 15.36
C THR A 116 4.99 -10.00 15.73
N VAL A 117 5.26 -9.15 14.72
CA VAL A 117 5.67 -7.75 14.92
C VAL A 117 4.57 -6.98 15.64
N VAL A 118 3.33 -7.02 15.14
CA VAL A 118 2.20 -6.29 15.73
C VAL A 118 1.89 -6.74 17.16
N GLN A 119 1.98 -8.03 17.46
CA GLN A 119 1.75 -8.56 18.81
C GLN A 119 2.83 -8.16 19.82
N SER A 120 4.05 -7.88 19.35
CA SER A 120 5.19 -7.57 20.23
C SER A 120 5.38 -6.08 20.47
N GLY A 121 4.80 -5.23 19.62
CA GLY A 121 4.83 -3.78 19.75
C GLY A 121 3.57 -3.20 20.38
N ASP A 122 3.62 -1.91 20.71
CA ASP A 122 2.46 -1.11 21.13
C ASP A 122 2.14 -0.09 20.03
N TYR A 123 1.08 -0.37 19.26
CA TYR A 123 0.69 0.41 18.09
C TYR A 123 -0.74 0.94 18.26
N ASN A 124 -0.96 2.18 17.86
CA ASN A 124 -2.26 2.85 18.06
C ASN A 124 -3.42 2.07 17.42
N ASN A 125 -3.18 1.44 16.27
CA ASN A 125 -4.17 0.63 15.56
C ASN A 125 -3.84 -0.87 15.56
N GLY A 126 -3.05 -1.35 16.53
CA GLY A 126 -2.59 -2.74 16.60
C GLY A 126 -3.71 -3.78 16.44
N ASN A 127 -4.84 -3.59 17.14
CA ASN A 127 -6.00 -4.48 17.04
C ASN A 127 -6.57 -4.54 15.61
N GLN A 128 -6.69 -3.41 14.93
CA GLN A 128 -7.20 -3.38 13.54
C GLN A 128 -6.24 -4.10 12.58
N TYR A 129 -4.93 -3.99 12.80
CA TYR A 129 -3.94 -4.72 12.01
C TYR A 129 -4.03 -6.22 12.25
N LEU A 130 -4.19 -6.66 13.51
CA LEU A 130 -4.34 -8.07 13.85
C LEU A 130 -5.63 -8.66 13.29
N ASP A 131 -6.74 -7.94 13.31
CA ASP A 131 -8.00 -8.42 12.73
C ASP A 131 -7.84 -8.71 11.23
N ILE A 132 -7.20 -7.79 10.49
CA ILE A 132 -6.91 -7.95 9.06
C ILE A 132 -5.95 -9.13 8.81
N LEU A 133 -4.84 -9.18 9.55
CA LEU A 133 -3.81 -10.19 9.37
C LEU A 133 -4.31 -11.60 9.74
N ASN A 134 -5.16 -11.73 10.77
CA ASN A 134 -5.74 -13.01 11.15
C ASN A 134 -6.75 -13.50 10.11
N ALA A 135 -7.53 -12.61 9.50
CA ALA A 135 -8.39 -12.98 8.36
C ALA A 135 -7.54 -13.50 7.19
N TRP A 136 -6.47 -12.78 6.83
CA TRP A 136 -5.56 -13.19 5.75
C TRP A 136 -4.83 -14.51 6.05
N LYS A 137 -4.43 -14.73 7.31
CA LYS A 137 -3.84 -16.00 7.76
C LYS A 137 -4.79 -17.18 7.58
N ASN A 138 -6.09 -16.97 7.84
CA ASN A 138 -7.13 -17.97 7.62
C ASN A 138 -7.61 -18.04 6.16
N LYS A 139 -6.88 -17.38 5.25
CA LYS A 139 -7.21 -17.23 3.82
C LYS A 139 -8.59 -16.58 3.56
N ASP A 140 -9.16 -15.89 4.55
CA ASP A 140 -10.40 -15.14 4.38
C ASP A 140 -10.11 -13.78 3.73
N PHE A 141 -10.38 -13.70 2.44
CA PHE A 141 -10.26 -12.48 1.62
C PHE A 141 -11.62 -11.92 1.19
N SER A 142 -12.72 -12.45 1.72
CA SER A 142 -14.08 -12.01 1.36
C SER A 142 -14.31 -10.51 1.60
N GLU A 143 -13.56 -9.93 2.54
CA GLU A 143 -13.61 -8.54 2.95
C GLU A 143 -12.29 -7.77 2.66
N ALA A 144 -11.46 -8.28 1.75
CA ALA A 144 -10.15 -7.70 1.46
C ALA A 144 -10.21 -6.23 1.00
N ASP A 145 -11.28 -5.81 0.33
CA ASP A 145 -11.50 -4.41 -0.06
C ASP A 145 -11.79 -3.51 1.14
N LYS A 146 -12.52 -4.00 2.16
CA LYS A 146 -12.71 -3.31 3.44
C LYS A 146 -11.42 -3.28 4.26
N HIS A 147 -10.63 -4.36 4.24
CA HIS A 147 -9.31 -4.40 4.88
C HIS A 147 -8.39 -3.33 4.26
N HIS A 148 -8.26 -3.31 2.92
CA HIS A 148 -7.54 -2.29 2.19
C HIS A 148 -8.04 -0.88 2.53
N ASN A 149 -9.35 -0.65 2.46
CA ASN A 149 -9.94 0.67 2.68
C ASN A 149 -9.79 1.17 4.13
N THR A 150 -9.64 0.26 5.09
CA THR A 150 -9.32 0.60 6.48
C THR A 150 -7.91 1.17 6.57
N ILE A 151 -6.91 0.48 6.01
CA ILE A 151 -5.53 0.97 5.98
C ILE A 151 -5.40 2.24 5.12
N TRP A 152 -6.05 2.29 3.97
CA TRP A 152 -6.10 3.44 3.09
C TRP A 152 -6.60 4.70 3.81
N ARG A 153 -7.67 4.58 4.63
CA ARG A 153 -8.18 5.67 5.46
C ARG A 153 -7.21 6.07 6.57
N LEU A 154 -6.56 5.10 7.21
CA LEU A 154 -5.52 5.38 8.21
C LEU A 154 -4.32 6.12 7.61
N LYS A 155 -4.08 6.01 6.30
CA LYS A 155 -3.04 6.76 5.57
C LYS A 155 -3.54 8.08 4.97
N ASP A 156 -4.73 8.55 5.35
CA ASP A 156 -5.39 9.74 4.78
C ASP A 156 -5.49 9.69 3.24
N GLY A 157 -5.75 8.48 2.72
CA GLY A 157 -5.81 8.24 1.29
C GLY A 157 -6.89 9.08 0.60
N THR A 158 -6.57 9.56 -0.60
CA THR A 158 -7.49 10.32 -1.47
C THR A 158 -7.70 9.67 -2.83
N VAL A 159 -6.78 8.79 -3.23
CA VAL A 159 -6.77 8.07 -4.51
C VAL A 159 -6.51 6.60 -4.24
N GLY A 160 -7.09 5.72 -5.06
CA GLY A 160 -6.84 4.28 -4.98
C GLY A 160 -7.76 3.49 -4.06
N LYS A 161 -8.85 4.10 -3.56
CA LYS A 161 -9.88 3.39 -2.78
C LYS A 161 -10.39 2.14 -3.53
N ALA A 162 -10.45 1.02 -2.83
CA ALA A 162 -10.96 -0.23 -3.38
C ALA A 162 -12.48 -0.20 -3.57
N THR A 163 -12.95 -0.84 -4.63
CA THR A 163 -14.37 -0.93 -5.03
C THR A 163 -14.91 -2.37 -5.02
N GLY A 164 -14.12 -3.33 -4.56
CA GLY A 164 -14.49 -4.74 -4.47
C GLY A 164 -13.26 -5.66 -4.40
N VAL A 165 -13.50 -6.96 -4.28
CA VAL A 165 -12.47 -8.01 -4.29
C VAL A 165 -12.26 -8.51 -5.74
N LEU A 166 -11.01 -8.81 -6.12
CA LEU A 166 -10.69 -9.43 -7.40
C LEU A 166 -11.26 -10.84 -7.45
N ASN A 167 -11.64 -11.30 -8.64
CA ASN A 167 -11.78 -12.75 -8.84
C ASN A 167 -10.40 -13.38 -9.04
N LYS A 168 -10.35 -14.71 -9.07
CA LYS A 168 -9.12 -15.46 -9.24
C LYS A 168 -8.33 -15.06 -10.48
N GLU A 169 -8.96 -14.98 -11.64
CA GLU A 169 -8.26 -14.65 -12.89
C GLU A 169 -7.66 -13.25 -12.84
N GLN A 170 -8.36 -12.30 -12.21
CA GLN A 170 -7.84 -10.94 -12.00
C GLN A 170 -6.70 -10.88 -10.99
N GLU A 171 -6.74 -11.73 -9.95
CA GLU A 171 -5.64 -11.84 -9.00
C GLU A 171 -4.40 -12.44 -9.66
N ILE A 172 -4.54 -13.55 -10.39
CA ILE A 172 -3.44 -14.17 -11.15
C ILE A 172 -2.82 -13.15 -12.11
N ALA A 173 -3.65 -12.45 -12.90
CA ALA A 173 -3.16 -11.42 -13.81
C ALA A 173 -2.44 -10.28 -13.08
N PHE A 174 -2.89 -9.89 -11.88
CA PHE A 174 -2.19 -8.89 -11.07
C PHE A 174 -0.84 -9.41 -10.59
N VAL A 175 -0.78 -10.64 -10.09
CA VAL A 175 0.47 -11.26 -9.62
C VAL A 175 1.46 -11.37 -10.79
N GLU A 176 1.04 -11.87 -11.94
CA GLU A 176 1.88 -11.93 -13.15
C GLU A 176 2.35 -10.54 -13.60
N GLU A 177 1.47 -9.54 -13.63
CA GLU A 177 1.82 -8.17 -14.04
C GLU A 177 2.85 -7.53 -13.10
N LYS A 178 2.72 -7.76 -11.78
CA LYS A 178 3.56 -7.09 -10.77
C LYS A 178 4.82 -7.85 -10.43
N PHE A 179 4.79 -9.17 -10.54
CA PHE A 179 5.78 -10.06 -9.96
C PHE A 179 6.30 -11.10 -10.96
N GLY A 180 5.67 -11.26 -12.13
CA GLY A 180 6.17 -12.17 -13.15
C GLY A 180 7.58 -11.78 -13.62
N LYS A 181 8.41 -12.79 -13.92
CA LYS A 181 9.73 -12.57 -14.53
C LYS A 181 9.53 -11.81 -15.85
N LYS A 182 10.18 -10.65 -16.00
CA LYS A 182 10.32 -10.04 -17.32
C LYS A 182 11.36 -10.85 -18.07
N GLU A 183 10.95 -11.56 -19.12
CA GLU A 183 11.91 -12.11 -20.07
C GLU A 183 12.69 -10.93 -20.68
N GLU A 184 14.01 -10.92 -20.51
CA GLU A 184 14.94 -9.98 -21.15
C GLU A 184 15.17 -10.31 -22.63
#